data_AF-A0A1B6FZR9-F1
#
_entry.id   AF-A0A1B6FZR9-F1
#
_cell.length_a   1.000
_cell.length_b   1.000
_cell.length_c   1.000
_cell.angle_alpha   90.00
_cell.angle_beta   90.00
_cell.angle_gamma   90.00
#
_symmetry.space_group_name_H-M   'P 1'
#
loop_
_entity.id
_entity.type
_entity.pdbx_description
1 polymer ?
#
loop_
_entity_poly.entity_id
_entity_poly.type
_entity_poly.pdbx_seq_one_letter_code
_entity_poly.pdbx_strand_id
1 'polypeptide(L)'
;SWHMYSIVNDAEDFIDEVASDMIQNKKIIILNSGDQLYAEIRDKNFNGVGAALSRKAKLISSQLEERRGEKTIQEMKQFVARLPHMLATKKSLATHTTIAEMIKEVTDTDQFMDFLHCQQEMMLCVDTDKVQSYIEDCIAHKEPLVKVLRLICMQSATNSGLKPKVLDYYKREIVQAYGFHHLLSLINLEKAGL
;
A
#
# COMPACT_ATOMS: atom_id res chain seq x y z
N SER A 1 -9.38 22.85 -35.51
CA SER A 1 -9.21 23.54 -34.21
C SER A 1 -10.40 23.29 -33.29
N TRP A 2 -11.64 23.63 -33.68
CA TRP A 2 -12.85 23.42 -32.86
C TRP A 2 -13.22 21.96 -32.55
N HIS A 3 -12.97 21.00 -33.44
CA HIS A 3 -13.24 19.57 -33.18
C HIS A 3 -12.32 18.94 -32.13
N MET A 4 -11.09 19.45 -31.98
CA MET A 4 -10.12 18.89 -31.04
C MET A 4 -10.40 19.37 -29.61
N TYR A 5 -10.91 20.60 -29.47
CA TYR A 5 -11.37 21.16 -28.19
C TYR A 5 -12.60 20.43 -27.62
N SER A 6 -13.54 20.01 -28.49
CA SER A 6 -14.72 19.24 -28.06
C SER A 6 -14.34 17.88 -27.50
N ILE A 7 -13.44 17.15 -28.19
CA ILE A 7 -13.01 15.81 -27.77
C ILE A 7 -12.22 15.84 -26.46
N VAL A 8 -11.45 16.91 -26.23
CA VAL A 8 -10.71 17.10 -24.97
C VAL A 8 -11.65 17.40 -23.80
N ASN A 9 -12.67 18.24 -24.00
CA ASN A 9 -13.69 18.50 -22.99
C ASN A 9 -14.55 17.26 -22.70
N ASP A 10 -14.94 16.50 -23.73
CA ASP A 10 -15.71 15.26 -23.57
C ASP A 10 -14.89 14.18 -22.82
N ALA A 11 -13.56 14.18 -22.97
CA ALA A 11 -12.66 13.30 -22.23
C ALA A 11 -12.44 13.75 -20.78
N GLU A 12 -12.37 15.05 -20.51
CA GLU A 12 -12.30 15.61 -19.15
C GLU A 12 -13.60 15.34 -18.37
N ASP A 13 -14.76 15.56 -18.99
CA ASP A 13 -16.07 15.27 -18.40
C ASP A 13 -16.24 13.76 -18.13
N PHE A 14 -15.74 12.89 -19.02
CA PHE A 14 -15.75 11.44 -18.81
C PHE A 14 -14.80 11.01 -17.67
N ILE A 15 -13.64 11.66 -17.53
CA ILE A 15 -12.70 11.40 -16.44
C ILE A 15 -13.29 11.84 -15.10
N ASP A 16 -13.96 12.99 -15.05
CA ASP A 16 -14.63 13.50 -13.84
C ASP A 16 -15.86 12.67 -13.46
N GLU A 17 -16.61 12.16 -14.43
CA GLU A 17 -17.75 11.26 -14.21
C GLU A 17 -17.26 9.89 -13.68
N VAL A 18 -16.20 9.32 -14.25
CA VAL A 18 -15.56 8.08 -13.77
C VAL A 18 -14.93 8.29 -12.38
N ALA A 19 -14.28 9.43 -12.12
CA ALA A 19 -13.73 9.74 -10.80
C ALA A 19 -14.83 9.92 -9.75
N SER A 20 -15.94 10.57 -10.11
CA SER A 20 -17.13 10.75 -9.27
C SER A 20 -17.79 9.39 -8.94
N ASP A 21 -17.92 8.52 -9.94
CA ASP A 21 -18.50 7.17 -9.78
C ASP A 21 -17.59 6.24 -8.94
N MET A 22 -16.26 6.37 -9.08
CA MET A 22 -15.29 5.70 -8.19
C MET A 22 -15.33 6.20 -6.74
N ILE A 23 -15.79 7.43 -6.50
CA ILE A 23 -15.90 8.01 -5.15
C ILE A 23 -17.22 7.62 -4.47
N GLN A 24 -18.30 7.35 -5.22
CA GLN A 24 -19.62 7.06 -4.65
C GLN A 24 -19.68 5.81 -3.74
N ASN A 25 -18.73 4.88 -3.85
CA ASN A 25 -18.61 3.71 -2.96
C ASN A 25 -17.33 3.66 -2.11
N LYS A 26 -16.51 4.71 -2.11
CA LYS A 26 -15.21 4.70 -1.43
C LYS A 26 -15.24 5.51 -0.14
N LYS A 27 -15.20 4.82 1.00
CA LYS A 27 -15.07 5.45 2.31
C LYS A 27 -13.73 6.19 2.42
N ILE A 28 -13.77 7.52 2.51
CA ILE A 28 -12.58 8.33 2.75
C ILE A 28 -12.18 8.20 4.24
N ILE A 29 -10.94 7.78 4.48
CA ILE A 29 -10.36 7.62 5.82
C ILE A 29 -9.14 8.53 5.91
N ILE A 30 -9.11 9.40 6.91
CA ILE A 30 -7.97 10.29 7.18
C ILE A 30 -6.97 9.55 8.06
N LEU A 31 -5.73 9.42 7.59
CA LEU A 31 -4.64 8.74 8.30
C LEU A 31 -3.58 9.76 8.72
N ASN A 32 -3.65 10.26 9.97
CA ASN A 32 -2.67 11.17 10.54
C ASN A 32 -2.55 11.00 12.07
N SER A 33 -1.60 11.71 12.69
CA SER A 33 -1.36 11.63 14.14
C SER A 33 -2.46 12.22 15.03
N GLY A 34 -3.53 12.80 14.46
CA GLY A 34 -4.73 13.15 15.22
C GLY A 34 -5.46 11.92 15.75
N ASP A 35 -5.25 10.75 15.14
CA ASP A 35 -5.64 9.45 15.68
C ASP A 35 -4.47 8.82 16.44
N GLN A 36 -4.60 8.74 17.77
CA GLN A 36 -3.58 8.15 18.65
C GLN A 36 -3.34 6.66 18.38
N LEU A 37 -4.36 5.90 17.99
CA LEU A 37 -4.17 4.49 17.66
C LEU A 37 -3.36 4.37 16.37
N TYR A 38 -3.67 5.18 15.35
CA TYR A 38 -2.89 5.20 14.11
C TYR A 38 -1.42 5.58 14.37
N ALA A 39 -1.18 6.62 15.18
CA ALA A 39 0.17 7.03 15.56
C ALA A 39 0.96 5.90 16.27
N GLU A 40 0.30 5.03 17.03
CA GLU A 40 0.94 3.88 17.68
C GLU A 40 1.33 2.77 16.69
N ILE A 41 0.49 2.51 15.68
CA ILE A 41 0.63 1.34 14.80
C ILE A 41 1.32 1.62 13.46
N ARG A 42 1.30 2.87 12.96
CA ARG A 42 1.78 3.20 11.60
C ARG A 42 3.26 2.90 11.35
N ASP A 43 4.08 2.96 12.40
CA ASP A 43 5.53 2.76 12.34
C ASP A 43 5.95 1.34 12.78
N LYS A 44 4.97 0.44 13.02
CA LYS A 44 5.25 -0.95 13.41
C LYS A 44 5.41 -1.84 12.18
N ASN A 45 6.25 -2.86 12.30
CA ASN A 45 6.16 -4.01 11.40
C ASN A 45 4.74 -4.59 11.50
N PHE A 46 4.16 -4.96 10.35
CA PHE A 46 2.79 -5.41 10.26
C PHE A 46 2.46 -6.60 11.18
N ASN A 47 3.43 -7.50 11.42
CA ASN A 47 3.29 -8.63 12.35
C ASN A 47 3.01 -8.18 13.80
N GLY A 48 3.41 -6.97 14.17
CA GLY A 48 3.14 -6.37 15.48
C GLY A 48 1.82 -5.62 15.59
N VAL A 49 1.13 -5.34 14.47
CA VAL A 49 -0.10 -4.53 14.44
C VAL A 49 -1.27 -5.26 15.11
N GLY A 50 -1.46 -6.56 14.82
CA GLY A 50 -2.56 -7.34 15.41
C GLY A 50 -2.52 -7.37 16.95
N ALA A 51 -1.33 -7.54 17.53
CA ALA A 51 -1.16 -7.50 18.98
C ALA A 51 -1.49 -6.12 19.58
N ALA A 52 -1.12 -5.03 18.89
CA ALA A 52 -1.45 -3.67 19.32
C ALA A 52 -2.97 -3.41 19.28
N LEU A 53 -3.64 -3.78 18.19
CA LEU A 53 -5.10 -3.67 18.05
C LEU A 53 -5.81 -4.48 19.15
N SER A 54 -5.38 -5.72 19.40
CA SER A 54 -5.97 -6.56 20.46
C SER A 54 -5.84 -5.95 21.86
N ARG A 55 -4.66 -5.39 22.20
CA ARG A 55 -4.47 -4.69 23.48
C ARG A 55 -5.40 -3.48 23.59
N LYS A 56 -5.50 -2.66 22.54
CA LYS A 56 -6.38 -1.48 22.53
C LYS A 56 -7.86 -1.86 22.64
N ALA A 57 -8.27 -2.94 21.98
CA ALA A 57 -9.62 -3.50 22.06
C ALA A 57 -9.97 -3.89 23.50
N LYS A 58 -9.09 -4.64 24.18
CA LYS A 58 -9.30 -5.05 25.58
C LYS A 58 -9.39 -3.84 26.51
N LEU A 59 -8.53 -2.84 26.33
CA LEU A 59 -8.55 -1.60 27.11
C LEU A 59 -9.88 -0.85 26.95
N ILE A 60 -10.31 -0.62 25.70
CA ILE A 60 -11.55 0.12 25.42
C ILE A 60 -12.79 -0.63 25.91
N SER A 61 -12.82 -1.96 25.76
CA SER A 61 -13.91 -2.78 26.29
C SER A 61 -14.00 -2.67 27.82
N SER A 62 -12.88 -2.80 28.53
CA SER A 62 -12.83 -2.64 29.99
C SER A 62 -13.30 -1.24 30.43
N GLN A 63 -12.82 -0.18 29.79
CA GLN A 63 -13.23 1.20 30.08
C GLN A 63 -14.73 1.43 29.84
N LEU A 64 -15.34 0.79 28.84
CA LEU A 64 -16.78 0.90 28.58
C LEU A 64 -17.62 0.06 29.57
N GLU A 65 -17.12 -1.10 29.99
CA GLU A 65 -17.77 -1.97 30.96
C GLU A 65 -17.76 -1.41 32.38
N GLU A 66 -16.75 -0.58 32.73
CA GLU A 66 -16.72 0.16 34.00
C GLU A 66 -18.05 0.89 34.26
N ARG A 67 -18.84 1.24 33.25
CA ARG A 67 -20.18 1.83 33.42
C ARG A 67 -21.15 0.97 34.26
N ARG A 68 -20.96 -0.35 34.35
CA ARG A 68 -21.96 -1.33 34.86
C ARG A 68 -21.90 -1.61 36.37
N GLY A 69 -21.20 -0.81 37.18
CA GLY A 69 -21.13 -0.97 38.64
C GLY A 69 -21.83 0.14 39.42
N GLU A 70 -21.97 -0.05 40.75
CA GLU A 70 -22.34 1.03 41.67
C GLU A 70 -21.25 2.12 41.62
N LYS A 71 -21.66 3.37 41.34
CA LYS A 71 -20.76 4.50 41.19
C LYS A 71 -21.24 5.70 41.97
N THR A 72 -20.30 6.43 42.53
CA THR A 72 -20.53 7.76 43.07
C THR A 72 -20.90 8.74 41.96
N ILE A 73 -21.58 9.82 42.32
CA ILE A 73 -21.93 10.91 41.39
C ILE A 73 -20.67 11.51 40.74
N GLN A 74 -19.55 11.57 41.48
CA GLN A 74 -18.28 12.09 40.98
C GLN A 74 -17.67 11.20 39.89
N GLU A 75 -17.65 9.88 40.11
CA GLU A 75 -17.16 8.91 39.12
C GLU A 75 -18.02 8.89 37.86
N MET A 76 -19.34 9.09 38.00
CA MET A 76 -20.24 9.22 36.86
C MET A 76 -19.91 10.46 36.01
N LYS A 77 -19.67 11.62 36.64
CA LYS A 77 -19.26 12.85 35.93
C LYS A 77 -17.94 12.65 35.18
N GLN A 78 -16.95 12.02 35.80
CA GLN A 78 -15.66 11.73 35.16
C GLN A 78 -15.79 10.75 33.99
N PHE A 79 -16.69 9.77 34.09
CA PHE A 79 -16.96 8.84 33.00
C PHE A 79 -17.59 9.55 31.80
N VAL A 80 -18.64 10.35 32.02
CA VAL A 80 -19.31 11.11 30.95
C VAL A 80 -18.34 12.06 30.25
N ALA A 81 -17.42 12.68 30.97
CA ALA A 81 -16.39 13.54 30.38
C ALA A 81 -15.41 12.79 29.45
N ARG A 82 -15.09 11.52 29.76
CA ARG A 82 -14.16 10.69 28.96
C ARG A 82 -14.86 9.90 27.84
N LEU A 83 -16.18 9.72 27.92
CA LEU A 83 -16.96 8.92 26.99
C LEU A 83 -16.78 9.30 25.50
N PRO A 84 -16.75 10.59 25.11
CA PRO A 84 -16.53 10.97 23.71
C PRO A 84 -15.20 10.44 23.15
N HIS A 85 -14.13 10.54 23.96
CA HIS A 85 -12.81 10.03 23.58
C HIS A 85 -12.79 8.51 23.45
N MET A 86 -13.46 7.79 24.36
CA MET A 86 -13.59 6.33 24.29
C MET A 86 -14.35 5.89 23.03
N LEU A 87 -15.44 6.59 22.67
CA LEU A 87 -16.21 6.30 21.45
C LEU A 87 -15.40 6.60 20.18
N ALA A 88 -14.66 7.71 20.16
CA ALA A 88 -13.74 8.03 19.07
C ALA A 88 -12.67 6.93 18.90
N THR A 89 -12.07 6.49 20.00
CA THR A 89 -11.08 5.41 19.99
C THR A 89 -11.68 4.07 19.54
N LYS A 90 -12.92 3.74 19.94
CA LYS A 90 -13.64 2.55 19.46
C LYS A 90 -13.89 2.60 17.95
N LYS A 91 -14.26 3.77 17.40
CA LYS A 91 -14.46 3.97 15.96
C LYS A 91 -13.14 3.85 15.18
N SER A 92 -12.07 4.46 15.71
CA SER A 92 -10.72 4.32 15.17
C SER A 92 -10.28 2.86 15.14
N LEU A 93 -10.42 2.15 16.26
CA LEU A 93 -10.11 0.73 16.36
C LEU A 93 -10.82 -0.11 15.31
N ALA A 94 -12.14 0.04 15.16
CA ALA A 94 -12.90 -0.68 14.13
C ALA A 94 -12.36 -0.40 12.72
N THR A 95 -12.01 0.86 12.44
CA THR A 95 -11.46 1.26 11.14
C THR A 95 -10.10 0.61 10.87
N HIS A 96 -9.18 0.64 11.84
CA HIS A 96 -7.85 0.06 11.67
C HIS A 96 -7.85 -1.47 11.73
N THR A 97 -8.81 -2.09 12.41
CA THR A 97 -9.04 -3.55 12.32
C THR A 97 -9.41 -3.95 10.89
N THR A 98 -10.39 -3.28 10.27
CA THR A 98 -10.75 -3.58 8.88
C THR A 98 -9.60 -3.33 7.91
N ILE A 99 -8.83 -2.24 8.09
CA ILE A 99 -7.63 -2.00 7.26
C ILE A 99 -6.59 -3.11 7.45
N ALA A 100 -6.34 -3.53 8.69
CA ALA A 100 -5.40 -4.62 8.96
C ALA A 100 -5.88 -5.95 8.37
N GLU A 101 -7.18 -6.24 8.38
CA GLU A 101 -7.73 -7.42 7.71
C GLU A 101 -7.50 -7.38 6.21
N MET A 102 -7.79 -6.26 5.54
CA MET A 102 -7.54 -6.09 4.11
C MET A 102 -6.05 -6.19 3.73
N ILE A 103 -5.15 -5.63 4.55
CA ILE A 103 -3.71 -5.80 4.33
C ILE A 103 -3.33 -7.27 4.49
N LYS A 104 -3.87 -7.93 5.52
CA LYS A 104 -3.58 -9.34 5.80
C LYS A 104 -3.99 -10.25 4.65
N GLU A 105 -5.16 -10.01 4.04
CA GLU A 105 -5.62 -10.73 2.85
C GLU A 105 -4.59 -10.71 1.71
N VAL A 106 -3.88 -9.60 1.52
CA VAL A 106 -2.82 -9.50 0.51
C VAL A 106 -1.53 -10.16 0.99
N THR A 107 -1.11 -9.89 2.23
CA THR A 107 0.18 -10.36 2.75
C THR A 107 0.23 -11.86 3.02
N ASP A 108 -0.94 -12.51 3.17
CA ASP A 108 -1.04 -13.97 3.35
C ASP A 108 -1.02 -14.74 2.01
N THR A 109 -0.96 -14.06 0.86
CA THR A 109 -0.93 -14.73 -0.46
C THR A 109 0.46 -15.24 -0.84
N ASP A 110 0.52 -16.37 -1.54
CA ASP A 110 1.77 -16.90 -2.10
C ASP A 110 2.43 -15.89 -3.05
N GLN A 111 1.63 -15.19 -3.87
CA GLN A 111 2.13 -14.15 -4.78
C GLN A 111 2.87 -13.02 -4.04
N PHE A 112 2.36 -12.61 -2.86
CA PHE A 112 3.03 -11.62 -2.02
C PHE A 112 4.30 -12.20 -1.39
N MET A 113 4.25 -13.45 -0.93
CA MET A 113 5.41 -14.12 -0.33
C MET A 113 6.55 -14.30 -1.34
N ASP A 114 6.26 -14.72 -2.56
CA ASP A 114 7.24 -14.83 -3.65
C ASP A 114 7.82 -13.45 -4.02
N PHE A 115 6.95 -12.44 -4.11
CA PHE A 115 7.37 -11.06 -4.34
C PHE A 115 8.30 -10.55 -3.24
N LEU A 116 7.98 -10.82 -1.98
CA LEU A 116 8.80 -10.43 -0.82
C LEU A 116 10.12 -11.20 -0.81
N HIS A 117 10.09 -12.49 -1.11
CA HIS A 117 11.27 -13.35 -1.14
C HIS A 117 12.27 -12.86 -2.19
N CYS A 118 11.82 -12.62 -3.42
CA CYS A 118 12.65 -12.07 -4.50
C CYS A 118 13.30 -10.73 -4.09
N GLN A 119 12.55 -9.82 -3.45
CA GLN A 119 13.11 -8.56 -2.95
C GLN A 119 14.16 -8.77 -1.87
N GLN A 120 13.95 -9.71 -0.94
CA GLN A 120 14.90 -10.01 0.13
C GLN A 120 16.18 -10.62 -0.41
N GLU A 121 16.11 -11.55 -1.36
CA GLU A 121 17.29 -12.13 -2.01
C GLU A 121 18.13 -11.07 -2.72
N MET A 122 17.47 -10.16 -3.47
CA MET A 122 18.16 -9.05 -4.11
C MET A 122 18.83 -8.11 -3.10
N MET A 123 18.17 -7.81 -1.99
CA MET A 123 18.75 -6.99 -0.91
C MET A 123 19.95 -7.65 -0.23
N LEU A 124 19.97 -8.98 -0.18
CA LEU A 124 21.11 -9.77 0.30
C LEU A 124 22.20 -9.97 -0.76
N CYS A 125 22.02 -9.37 -1.96
CA CYS A 125 22.94 -9.47 -3.10
C CYS A 125 23.18 -10.91 -3.56
N VAL A 126 22.18 -11.78 -3.42
CA VAL A 126 22.23 -13.17 -3.87
C VAL A 126 21.84 -13.22 -5.34
N ASP A 127 22.71 -13.75 -6.19
CA ASP A 127 22.41 -14.08 -7.59
C ASP A 127 21.89 -12.91 -8.45
N THR A 128 22.22 -11.67 -8.08
CA THR A 128 21.70 -10.46 -8.69
C THR A 128 22.37 -10.06 -10.01
N ASP A 129 23.39 -10.79 -10.47
CA ASP A 129 24.17 -10.44 -11.67
C ASP A 129 23.63 -11.06 -12.98
N LYS A 130 22.57 -11.86 -12.88
CA LYS A 130 21.84 -12.51 -13.97
C LYS A 130 20.38 -12.05 -14.03
N VAL A 131 19.66 -12.44 -15.07
CA VAL A 131 18.21 -12.24 -15.16
C VAL A 131 17.53 -13.00 -14.01
N GLN A 132 16.57 -12.36 -13.35
CA GLN A 132 15.79 -12.92 -12.26
C GLN A 132 14.54 -13.61 -12.81
N SER A 133 14.41 -14.91 -12.58
CA SER A 133 13.29 -15.71 -13.10
C SER A 133 11.93 -15.17 -12.66
N TYR A 134 11.81 -14.72 -11.41
CA TYR A 134 10.58 -14.12 -10.91
C TYR A 134 10.18 -12.84 -11.69
N ILE A 135 11.15 -12.04 -12.13
CA ILE A 135 10.88 -10.85 -12.95
C ILE A 135 10.40 -11.27 -14.35
N GLU A 136 11.00 -12.31 -14.95
CA GLU A 136 10.55 -12.87 -16.22
C GLU A 136 9.12 -13.39 -16.14
N ASP A 137 8.80 -14.14 -15.08
CA ASP A 137 7.46 -14.64 -14.83
C ASP A 137 6.48 -13.48 -14.69
N CYS A 138 6.85 -12.40 -13.98
CA CYS A 138 5.99 -11.22 -13.89
C CYS A 138 5.73 -10.57 -15.26
N ILE A 139 6.74 -10.50 -16.12
CA ILE A 139 6.60 -9.96 -17.49
C ILE A 139 5.70 -10.87 -18.34
N ALA A 140 5.92 -12.19 -18.27
CA ALA A 140 5.17 -13.19 -19.03
C ALA A 140 3.68 -13.19 -18.64
N HIS A 141 3.37 -13.03 -17.35
CA HIS A 141 2.00 -12.90 -16.85
C HIS A 141 1.42 -11.49 -17.01
N LYS A 142 2.18 -10.56 -17.60
CA LYS A 142 1.78 -9.16 -17.82
C LYS A 142 1.30 -8.48 -16.54
N GLU A 143 2.01 -8.73 -15.44
CA GLU A 143 1.81 -8.05 -14.16
C GLU A 143 1.93 -6.53 -14.32
N PRO A 144 1.37 -5.72 -13.40
CA PRO A 144 1.44 -4.26 -13.51
C PRO A 144 2.87 -3.77 -13.76
N LEU A 145 3.08 -3.01 -14.84
CA LEU A 145 4.43 -2.60 -15.28
C LEU A 145 5.25 -1.92 -14.17
N VAL A 146 4.59 -1.14 -13.31
CA VAL A 146 5.24 -0.47 -12.17
C VAL A 146 5.86 -1.50 -11.20
N LYS A 147 5.23 -2.66 -10.98
CA LYS A 147 5.78 -3.76 -10.16
C LYS A 147 7.08 -4.28 -10.79
N VAL A 148 7.04 -4.59 -12.09
CA VAL A 148 8.20 -5.10 -12.84
C VAL A 148 9.35 -4.10 -12.84
N LEU A 149 9.08 -2.84 -13.19
CA LEU A 149 10.09 -1.78 -13.22
C LEU A 149 10.73 -1.57 -11.85
N ARG A 150 9.94 -1.62 -10.76
CA ARG A 150 10.47 -1.51 -9.40
C ARG A 150 11.42 -2.66 -9.04
N LEU A 151 11.13 -3.88 -9.47
CA LEU A 151 12.02 -5.04 -9.26
C LEU A 151 13.33 -4.89 -10.05
N ILE A 152 13.26 -4.47 -11.32
CA ILE A 152 14.45 -4.22 -12.15
C ILE A 152 15.31 -3.09 -11.56
N CYS A 153 14.69 -1.99 -11.14
CA CYS A 153 15.39 -0.89 -10.47
C CYS A 153 16.01 -1.33 -9.14
N MET A 154 15.31 -2.19 -8.38
CA MET A 154 15.86 -2.76 -7.14
C MET A 154 17.11 -3.60 -7.43
N GLN A 155 17.05 -4.48 -8.45
CA GLN A 155 18.19 -5.28 -8.87
C GLN A 155 19.37 -4.41 -9.34
N SER A 156 19.10 -3.36 -10.10
CA SER A 156 20.08 -2.37 -10.55
C SER A 156 20.74 -1.67 -9.35
N ALA A 157 19.93 -1.18 -8.41
CA ALA A 157 20.41 -0.46 -7.24
C ALA A 157 21.28 -1.32 -6.30
N THR A 158 20.96 -2.60 -6.13
CA THR A 158 21.77 -3.51 -5.30
C THR A 158 23.08 -3.93 -5.96
N ASN A 159 23.22 -3.73 -7.28
CA ASN A 159 24.40 -4.15 -8.06
C ASN A 159 25.23 -3.00 -8.65
N SER A 160 24.92 -1.75 -8.32
CA SER A 160 25.53 -0.57 -8.97
C SER A 160 25.32 -0.58 -10.49
N GLY A 161 24.12 -0.97 -10.92
CA GLY A 161 23.72 -1.13 -12.31
C GLY A 161 23.60 -2.59 -12.74
N LEU A 162 23.04 -2.78 -13.92
CA LEU A 162 22.89 -4.10 -14.55
C LEU A 162 23.96 -4.31 -15.63
N LYS A 163 24.44 -5.54 -15.77
CA LYS A 163 25.30 -5.91 -16.90
C LYS A 163 24.56 -5.65 -18.22
N PRO A 164 25.22 -5.19 -19.29
CA PRO A 164 24.57 -4.83 -20.55
C PRO A 164 23.65 -5.93 -21.11
N LYS A 165 24.08 -7.20 -21.03
CA LYS A 165 23.28 -8.35 -21.48
C LYS A 165 21.96 -8.50 -20.72
N VAL A 166 21.96 -8.26 -19.41
CA VAL A 166 20.76 -8.35 -18.55
C VAL A 166 19.85 -7.15 -18.81
N LEU A 167 20.43 -5.96 -18.95
CA LEU A 167 19.68 -4.75 -19.27
C LEU A 167 18.97 -4.85 -20.63
N ASP A 168 19.70 -5.25 -21.67
CA ASP A 168 19.16 -5.41 -23.03
C ASP A 168 18.07 -6.49 -23.08
N TYR A 169 18.22 -7.54 -22.26
CA TYR A 169 17.19 -8.56 -22.07
C TYR A 169 15.89 -7.93 -21.54
N TYR A 170 15.92 -7.28 -20.37
CA TYR A 170 14.72 -6.66 -19.80
C TYR A 170 14.12 -5.57 -20.69
N LYS A 171 14.95 -4.74 -21.34
CA LYS A 171 14.46 -3.71 -22.28
C LYS A 171 13.65 -4.34 -23.41
N ARG A 172 14.13 -5.46 -23.97
CA ARG A 172 13.42 -6.19 -25.03
C ARG A 172 12.11 -6.81 -24.52
N GLU A 173 12.15 -7.54 -23.41
CA GLU A 173 10.96 -8.21 -22.87
C GLU A 173 9.86 -7.20 -22.50
N ILE A 174 10.23 -6.05 -21.91
CA ILE A 174 9.27 -4.99 -21.59
C ILE A 174 8.62 -4.41 -22.86
N VAL A 175 9.43 -4.09 -23.88
CA VAL A 175 8.91 -3.52 -25.13
C VAL A 175 7.97 -4.51 -25.83
N GLN A 176 8.28 -5.81 -25.78
CA GLN A 176 7.45 -6.85 -26.38
C GLN A 176 6.13 -7.07 -25.62
N ALA A 177 6.18 -7.15 -24.28
CA ALA A 177 5.01 -7.47 -23.46
C ALA A 177 4.09 -6.25 -23.20
N TYR A 178 4.66 -5.05 -23.04
CA TYR A 178 3.94 -3.83 -22.63
C TYR A 178 3.87 -2.76 -23.72
N GLY A 179 4.71 -2.85 -24.76
CA GLY A 179 4.66 -1.99 -25.94
C GLY A 179 5.82 -0.99 -26.03
N PHE A 180 6.14 -0.60 -27.27
CA PHE A 180 7.32 0.19 -27.62
C PHE A 180 7.41 1.56 -26.94
N HIS A 181 6.28 2.20 -26.64
CA HIS A 181 6.25 3.51 -25.98
C HIS A 181 6.92 3.51 -24.59
N HIS A 182 7.00 2.37 -23.91
CA HIS A 182 7.70 2.23 -22.63
C HIS A 182 9.22 2.26 -22.74
N LEU A 183 9.79 2.28 -23.95
CA LEU A 183 11.21 2.61 -24.15
C LEU A 183 11.55 3.98 -23.56
N LEU A 184 10.65 4.96 -23.67
CA LEU A 184 10.83 6.27 -23.06
C LEU A 184 10.83 6.18 -21.53
N SER A 185 9.97 5.33 -20.95
CA SER A 185 9.95 5.08 -19.50
C SER A 185 11.28 4.52 -19.01
N LEU A 186 11.87 3.57 -19.75
CA LEU A 186 13.16 2.98 -19.43
C LEU A 186 14.31 4.00 -19.53
N ILE A 187 14.30 4.86 -20.56
CA ILE A 187 15.27 5.96 -20.69
C ILE A 187 15.16 6.95 -19.51
N ASN A 188 13.94 7.24 -19.06
CA ASN A 188 13.73 8.14 -17.92
C ASN A 188 14.26 7.54 -16.61
N LEU A 189 14.12 6.22 -16.40
CA LEU A 189 14.71 5.51 -15.26
C LEU A 189 16.24 5.56 -15.31
N GLU A 190 16.83 5.29 -16.47
CA GLU A 190 18.28 5.34 -16.68
C GLU A 190 18.83 6.75 -16.37
N LYS A 191 18.14 7.81 -16.82
CA LYS A 191 18.48 9.21 -16.49
C LYS A 191 18.34 9.54 -15.00
N ALA A 192 17.43 8.87 -14.29
CA ALA A 192 17.27 9.02 -12.85
C ALA A 192 18.30 8.21 -12.04
N GLY A 193 19.14 7.40 -12.72
CA GLY A 193 20.11 6.53 -12.07
C GLY A 193 19.50 5.28 -11.43
N LEU A 194 18.33 4.84 -11.93
CA LEU A 194 17.61 3.64 -11.49
C LEU A 194 17.79 2.50 -12.49
#